data_AF-A0A382SLG5-F1
#
_entry.id   AF-A0A382SLG5-F1
#
_cell.length_a   1.000
_cell.length_b   1.000
_cell.length_c   1.000
_cell.angle_alpha   90.00
_cell.angle_beta   90.00
_cell.angle_gamma   90.00
#
_symmetry.space_group_name_H-M   'P 1'
#
loop_
_entity.id
_entity.type
_entity.pdbx_description
1 polymer ?
#
loop_
_entity_poly.entity_id
_entity_poly.type
_entity_poly.pdbx_seq_one_letter_code
_entity_poly.pdbx_strand_id
1 'polypeptide(L)' 'MCAIKKNGLTLREDGKETNIRLPCSENPEDFSVQDYVIVAVKAHTGPIVAPKMAPLLGPNTAVVPAVNG' A
#
# COMPACT_ATOMS: atom_id res chain seq x y z
N MET A 1 -5.12 -9.01 8.77
CA MET A 1 -5.41 -8.95 7.31
C MET A 1 -6.22 -10.18 6.85
N CYS A 2 -7.55 -10.15 6.85
CA CYS A 2 -8.35 -11.28 6.32
C CYS A 2 -9.35 -10.87 5.23
N ALA A 3 -9.94 -9.67 5.33
CA ALA A 3 -10.99 -9.25 4.39
C ALA A 3 -10.47 -9.05 2.96
N ILE A 4 -9.38 -8.30 2.76
CA ILE A 4 -8.84 -8.03 1.42
C ILE A 4 -8.30 -9.32 0.78
N LYS A 5 -7.55 -10.14 1.52
CA LYS A 5 -7.04 -11.44 1.03
C LYS A 5 -8.19 -12.37 0.60
N LYS A 6 -9.27 -12.44 1.39
CA LYS A 6 -10.41 -13.33 1.14
C LYS A 6 -11.34 -12.81 0.03
N ASN A 7 -11.68 -11.52 0.11
CA ASN A 7 -12.79 -10.92 -0.63
C ASN A 7 -12.33 -9.98 -1.76
N GLY A 8 -11.04 -9.66 -1.86
CA GLY A 8 -10.54 -8.59 -2.73
C GLY A 8 -10.70 -7.19 -2.13
N LEU A 9 -10.16 -6.19 -2.81
CA LEU A 9 -10.39 -4.77 -2.54
C LEU A 9 -11.61 -4.29 -3.33
N THR A 10 -12.61 -3.77 -2.64
CA THR A 10 -13.78 -3.18 -3.27
C THR A 10 -13.63 -1.67 -3.37
N LEU A 11 -13.67 -1.15 -4.60
CA LEU A 11 -13.85 0.28 -4.89
C LEU A 11 -15.35 0.56 -5.03
N ARG A 12 -15.83 1.61 -4.37
CA ARG A 12 -17.20 2.11 -4.49
C ARG A 12 -17.16 3.56 -4.94
N GLU A 13 -17.69 3.83 -6.13
CA GLU A 13 -17.66 5.16 -6.76
C GLU A 13 -18.85 5.30 -7.71
N ASP A 14 -19.47 6.48 -7.76
CA ASP A 14 -20.62 6.80 -8.63
C ASP A 14 -21.78 5.77 -8.57
N GLY A 15 -22.06 5.25 -7.35
CA GLY A 15 -23.09 4.24 -7.14
C GLY A 15 -22.76 2.85 -7.70
N LYS A 16 -21.52 2.63 -8.16
CA LYS A 16 -21.03 1.35 -8.67
C LYS A 16 -20.02 0.74 -7.69
N GLU A 17 -19.99 -0.58 -7.67
CA GLU A 17 -18.96 -1.34 -6.95
C GLU A 17 -18.10 -2.11 -7.94
N THR A 18 -16.77 -2.03 -7.77
CA THR A 18 -15.79 -2.83 -8.50
C THR A 18 -14.94 -3.59 -7.50
N ASN A 19 -14.85 -4.91 -7.62
CA ASN A 19 -14.01 -5.72 -6.76
C ASN A 19 -12.76 -6.17 -7.52
N ILE A 20 -11.59 -5.98 -6.90
CA ILE A 20 -10.28 -6.25 -7.49
C ILE A 20 -9.55 -7.23 -6.59
N ARG A 21 -9.07 -8.34 -7.15
CA ARG A 21 -8.13 -9.23 -6.46
C ARG A 21 -6.71 -8.72 -6.68
N LEU A 22 -6.01 -8.46 -5.59
CA LEU A 22 -4.61 -8.03 -5.60
C LEU A 22 -3.83 -8.74 -4.49
N PRO A 23 -2.52 -8.92 -4.67
CA PRO A 23 -1.62 -9.27 -3.58
C PRO A 23 -1.76 -8.27 -2.42
N CYS A 24 -1.81 -8.77 -1.20
CA CYS A 24 -1.95 -7.96 0.01
C CYS A 24 -1.21 -8.66 1.13
N SER A 25 -0.38 -7.94 1.89
CA SER A 25 0.29 -8.49 3.06
C SER A 25 0.49 -7.47 4.17
N GLU A 26 0.70 -7.96 5.39
CA GLU A 26 1.16 -7.21 6.56
C GLU A 26 2.68 -7.11 6.60
N ASN A 27 3.38 -7.98 5.86
CA ASN A 27 4.84 -8.06 5.84
C ASN A 27 5.37 -7.51 4.51
N PRO A 28 6.16 -6.42 4.52
CA PRO A 28 6.75 -5.85 3.31
C PRO A 28 7.71 -6.81 2.58
N GLU A 29 8.32 -7.75 3.30
CA GLU A 29 9.20 -8.78 2.74
C GLU A 29 8.49 -9.79 1.83
N ASP A 30 7.15 -9.89 1.90
CA ASP A 30 6.37 -10.74 1.00
C ASP A 30 6.35 -10.19 -0.43
N PHE A 31 6.87 -8.99 -0.66
CA PHE A 31 6.97 -8.32 -1.95
C PHE A 31 8.44 -8.08 -2.32
N SER A 32 8.72 -8.06 -3.62
CA SER A 32 10.03 -7.64 -4.11
C SER A 32 10.25 -6.14 -3.91
N VAL A 33 11.46 -5.67 -4.24
CA VAL A 33 11.69 -4.24 -4.53
C VAL A 33 10.65 -3.76 -5.54
N GLN A 34 10.10 -2.58 -5.28
CA GLN A 34 9.05 -1.95 -6.10
C GLN A 34 9.62 -0.77 -6.87
N ASP A 35 9.13 -0.51 -8.07
CA ASP A 35 9.46 0.73 -8.80
C ASP A 35 8.80 1.95 -8.16
N TYR A 36 7.59 1.77 -7.61
CA TYR A 36 6.82 2.80 -6.93
C TYR A 36 6.31 2.33 -5.57
N VAL A 37 6.46 3.17 -4.56
CA VAL A 37 5.84 2.97 -3.24
C VAL A 37 4.95 4.17 -2.92
N ILE A 38 3.64 3.98 -2.97
CA ILE A 38 2.64 5.02 -2.65
C ILE A 38 2.32 4.96 -1.16
N VAL A 39 2.60 6.04 -0.44
CA VAL A 39 2.42 6.13 1.01
C VAL A 39 1.15 6.92 1.32
N ALA A 40 0.06 6.20 1.55
CA ALA A 40 -1.27 6.75 1.84
C ALA A 40 -1.70 6.54 3.31
N VAL A 41 -0.75 6.64 4.25
CA VAL A 41 -1.05 6.60 5.69
C VAL A 41 -1.38 8.01 6.21
N LYS A 42 -1.92 8.13 7.43
CA LYS A 42 -2.10 9.45 8.06
C LYS A 42 -0.75 10.14 8.27
N ALA A 43 -0.69 11.47 8.16
CA ALA A 43 0.56 12.24 8.19
C ALA A 43 1.45 11.92 9.41
N HIS A 44 0.87 11.90 10.61
CA HIS A 44 1.59 11.58 11.86
C HIS A 44 2.02 10.11 11.98
N THR A 45 1.52 9.23 11.12
CA THR A 45 1.89 7.80 11.07
C THR A 45 3.06 7.54 10.12
N GLY A 46 3.36 8.47 9.20
CA GLY A 46 4.43 8.34 8.21
C GLY A 46 5.78 7.92 8.80
N PRO A 47 6.32 8.62 9.82
CA PRO A 47 7.59 8.27 10.45
C PRO A 47 7.60 6.86 11.07
N ILE A 48 6.45 6.37 11.55
CA ILE A 48 6.34 5.05 12.19
C ILE A 48 6.41 3.93 11.14
N VAL A 49 5.85 4.16 9.94
CA VAL A 49 5.79 3.15 8.88
C VAL A 49 7.05 3.14 8.01
N ALA A 50 7.77 4.26 7.93
CA ALA A 50 8.94 4.41 7.07
C ALA A 50 10.00 3.30 7.23
N PRO A 51 10.42 2.89 8.44
CA PRO A 51 11.40 1.82 8.59
C PRO A 51 10.90 0.47 8.07
N LYS A 52 9.59 0.20 8.14
CA LYS A 52 9.01 -1.07 7.68
C LYS A 52 9.06 -1.21 6.16
N MET A 53 9.08 -0.09 5.43
CA MET A 53 9.07 -0.13 3.96
C MET A 53 10.42 -0.48 3.34
N ALA A 54 11.50 -0.52 4.13
CA ALA A 54 12.86 -0.75 3.62
C ALA A 54 13.00 -1.94 2.65
N PRO A 55 12.36 -3.12 2.85
CA PRO A 55 12.44 -4.24 1.90
C PRO A 55 11.88 -3.93 0.51
N LEU A 56 11.01 -2.93 0.38
CA LEU A 56 10.38 -2.54 -0.87
C LEU A 56 11.23 -1.55 -1.69
N LEU A 57 12.29 -0.99 -1.08
CA LEU A 57 13.06 0.12 -1.65
C LEU A 57 14.35 -0.36 -2.30
N GLY A 58 14.57 0.06 -3.53
CA GLY A 58 15.81 -0.09 -4.27
C GLY A 58 16.31 1.23 -4.84
N PRO A 59 17.45 1.22 -5.54
CA PRO A 59 18.10 2.46 -6.05
C PRO A 59 17.23 3.30 -6.99
N ASN A 60 16.27 2.67 -7.67
CA ASN A 60 15.39 3.32 -8.64
C ASN A 60 13.95 3.49 -8.13
N THR A 61 13.66 3.13 -6.88
CA THR A 61 12.31 3.21 -6.33
C THR A 61 11.89 4.66 -6.11
N ALA A 62 10.78 5.05 -6.70
CA ALA A 62 10.12 6.32 -6.42
C ALA A 62 9.15 6.17 -5.24
N VAL A 63 9.37 6.93 -4.17
CA VAL A 63 8.43 7.02 -3.04
C VAL A 63 7.50 8.20 -3.27
N VAL A 64 6.19 7.96 -3.27
CA VAL A 64 5.15 8.95 -3.55
C VAL A 64 4.27 9.13 -2.30
N PRO A 65 4.50 10.18 -1.49
CA PRO A 65 3.62 10.50 -0.38
C PRO A 65 2.26 10.99 -0.89
N ALA A 66 1.21 10.22 -0.60
CA ALA A 66 -0.18 10.58 -0.85
C ALA A 66 -0.88 10.88 0.48
N VAL A 67 -0.26 11.76 1.27
CA VAL A 67 -0.74 12.18 2.59
C VAL A 67 -1.47 13.51 2.46
N ASN A 68 -2.63 13.61 3.09
CA ASN A 68 -3.28 14.91 3.29
C ASN A 68 -2.51 15.68 4.37
N GLY A 69 -2.34 16.99 4.16
CA GLY A 69 -1.82 17.91 5.17
C GLY A 69 -2.74 18.04 6.38
#